data_AF-A0A1U8N5R9-F1
#
_entry.id   AF-A0A1U8N5R9-F1
#
_cell.length_a   1.000
_cell.length_b   1.000
_cell.length_c   1.000
_cell.angle_alpha   90.00
_cell.angle_beta   90.00
_cell.angle_gamma   90.00
#
_symmetry.space_group_name_H-M   'P 1'
#
loop_
_entity.id
_entity.type
_entity.pdbx_description
1 polymer ?
#
loop_
_entity_poly.entity_id
_entity_poly.type
_entity_poly.pdbx_seq_one_letter_code
_entity_poly.pdbx_strand_id
1 'polypeptide(L)'
;MATSSFLRNRYWVLRHGKSIPNEKGLIVSSLELKENDVPLENVRMCYSPFARTRHTAEVVASTLNLPFEGPQCKVMEDLRERYFGPSFELLSHDKYTEIWAMDEKDPFTRPEGGESVDDVASRLASAMATMESEYQGCTILVVSHGDPLRILQTILNAASKQMEPSCNDLASRIQAVRIPSILSQHRKFALLTGEIRAVR
;
A
#
# COMPACT_ATOMS: atom_id res chain seq x y z
N MET A 1 -8.69 20.65 -16.98
CA MET A 1 -7.25 20.52 -17.21
C MET A 1 -6.80 19.28 -16.46
N ALA A 2 -6.33 18.24 -17.15
CA ALA A 2 -5.84 17.04 -16.48
C ALA A 2 -4.58 17.42 -15.69
N THR A 3 -4.64 17.32 -14.37
CA THR A 3 -3.43 17.29 -13.55
C THR A 3 -2.60 16.12 -14.07
N SER A 4 -1.46 16.42 -14.70
CA SER A 4 -0.49 15.41 -15.12
C SER A 4 -0.12 14.58 -13.88
N SER A 5 -0.65 13.37 -13.78
CA SER A 5 -0.27 12.43 -12.72
C SER A 5 1.22 12.13 -12.87
N PHE A 6 2.00 12.26 -11.79
CA PHE A 6 3.42 11.87 -11.78
C PHE A 6 3.59 10.34 -11.80
N LEU A 7 2.50 9.59 -11.63
CA LEU A 7 2.42 8.14 -11.78
C LEU A 7 1.87 7.78 -13.16
N ARG A 8 2.49 6.79 -13.82
CA ARG A 8 2.08 6.22 -15.11
C ARG A 8 0.93 5.21 -14.98
N ASN A 9 0.69 4.72 -13.77
CA ASN A 9 -0.36 3.77 -13.45
C ASN A 9 -1.36 4.37 -12.45
N ARG A 10 -2.56 3.78 -12.41
CA ARG A 10 -3.58 4.10 -11.40
C ARG A 10 -3.48 3.12 -10.26
N TYR A 11 -3.49 3.59 -9.01
CA TYR A 11 -3.29 2.73 -7.84
C TYR A 11 -4.54 2.62 -6.99
N TRP A 12 -4.83 1.41 -6.57
CA TRP A 12 -5.81 1.08 -5.54
C TRP A 12 -5.10 0.33 -4.43
N VAL A 13 -5.46 0.60 -3.18
CA VAL A 13 -4.93 -0.12 -2.02
C VAL A 13 -6.04 -0.94 -1.38
N LEU A 14 -5.74 -2.17 -1.00
CA LEU A 14 -6.66 -3.07 -0.30
C LEU A 14 -5.97 -3.63 0.94
N ARG A 15 -6.51 -3.30 2.12
CA ARG A 15 -6.09 -3.96 3.36
C ARG A 15 -6.66 -5.36 3.38
N HIS A 16 -5.82 -6.37 3.64
CA HIS A 16 -6.27 -7.76 3.70
C HIS A 16 -7.53 -7.95 4.55
N GLY A 17 -8.36 -8.91 4.17
CA GLY A 17 -9.54 -9.30 4.92
C GLY A 17 -9.20 -10.05 6.22
N LYS A 18 -10.23 -10.30 7.05
CA LYS A 18 -10.11 -11.34 8.09
C LYS A 18 -10.14 -12.68 7.37
N SER A 19 -9.20 -13.56 7.68
CA SER A 19 -9.09 -14.90 7.10
C SER A 19 -10.19 -15.83 7.64
N ILE A 20 -11.44 -15.59 7.25
CA ILE A 20 -12.58 -16.50 7.44
C ILE A 20 -13.53 -16.18 6.27
N PRO A 21 -13.86 -17.13 5.38
CA PRO A 21 -14.50 -16.85 4.10
C PRO A 21 -15.95 -16.32 4.24
N ASN A 22 -16.38 -15.50 3.29
CA ASN A 22 -17.77 -15.35 2.82
C ASN A 22 -18.91 -14.79 3.69
N GLU A 23 -18.76 -14.43 4.97
CA GLU A 23 -19.97 -14.04 5.74
C GLU A 23 -20.68 -12.73 5.34
N LYS A 24 -20.11 -11.90 4.43
CA LYS A 24 -20.81 -10.70 3.94
C LYS A 24 -20.95 -10.55 2.44
N GLY A 25 -20.39 -11.46 1.62
CA GLY A 25 -20.47 -11.32 0.16
C GLY A 25 -19.98 -9.97 -0.40
N LEU A 26 -19.18 -9.20 0.37
CA LEU A 26 -18.79 -7.84 -0.01
C LEU A 26 -17.52 -7.91 -0.86
N ILE A 27 -17.73 -7.81 -2.17
CA ILE A 27 -16.66 -7.68 -3.15
C ILE A 27 -16.58 -6.21 -3.58
N VAL A 28 -16.11 -5.36 -2.67
CA VAL A 28 -15.96 -3.92 -2.92
C VAL A 28 -14.98 -3.67 -4.06
N SER A 29 -13.93 -4.51 -4.20
CA SER A 29 -12.91 -4.33 -5.25
C SER A 29 -13.42 -4.57 -6.66
N SER A 30 -14.29 -5.57 -6.89
CA SER A 30 -14.83 -5.81 -8.23
C SER A 30 -15.87 -4.78 -8.63
N LEU A 31 -16.68 -4.29 -7.68
CA LEU A 31 -17.66 -3.24 -7.97
C LEU A 31 -16.94 -1.95 -8.35
N GLU A 32 -15.97 -1.49 -7.55
CA GLU A 32 -15.27 -0.24 -7.86
C GLU A 32 -14.46 -0.33 -9.17
N LEU A 33 -13.75 -1.42 -9.44
CA LEU A 33 -12.98 -1.54 -10.68
C LEU A 33 -13.87 -1.68 -11.93
N LYS A 34 -15.00 -2.39 -11.83
CA LYS A 34 -15.96 -2.52 -12.93
C LYS A 34 -16.74 -1.22 -13.16
N GLU A 35 -17.12 -0.50 -12.10
CA GLU A 35 -17.80 0.80 -12.18
C GLU A 35 -16.91 1.89 -12.82
N ASN A 36 -15.59 1.74 -12.77
CA ASN A 36 -14.62 2.65 -13.39
C ASN A 36 -14.21 2.25 -14.83
N ASP A 37 -14.93 1.30 -15.45
CA ASP A 37 -14.72 0.82 -16.84
C ASP A 37 -13.27 0.45 -17.14
N VAL A 38 -12.59 -0.17 -16.17
CA VAL A 38 -11.19 -0.59 -16.31
C VAL A 38 -11.13 -1.89 -17.09
N PRO A 39 -10.41 -1.95 -18.24
CA PRO A 39 -10.21 -3.22 -18.94
C PRO A 39 -9.47 -4.21 -18.04
N LEU A 40 -10.05 -5.39 -17.82
CA LEU A 40 -9.50 -6.41 -16.92
C LEU A 40 -8.09 -6.86 -17.31
N GLU A 41 -7.77 -6.83 -18.61
CA GLU A 41 -6.43 -7.08 -19.15
C GLU A 41 -5.36 -6.09 -18.66
N ASN A 42 -5.77 -4.89 -18.23
CA ASN A 42 -4.90 -3.84 -17.70
C ASN A 42 -4.87 -3.81 -16.17
N VAL A 43 -5.57 -4.74 -15.50
CA VAL A 43 -5.48 -4.90 -14.06
C VAL A 43 -4.22 -5.68 -13.70
N ARG A 44 -3.46 -5.17 -12.73
CA ARG A 44 -2.33 -5.84 -12.09
C ARG A 44 -2.57 -5.88 -10.60
N MET A 45 -2.11 -6.93 -9.95
CA MET A 45 -2.26 -7.12 -8.51
C MET A 45 -0.89 -7.38 -7.90
N CYS A 46 -0.48 -6.54 -6.97
CA CYS A 46 0.77 -6.67 -6.24
C CYS A 46 0.45 -6.90 -4.77
N TYR A 47 0.95 -7.97 -4.17
CA TYR A 47 0.53 -8.38 -2.83
C TYR A 47 1.70 -8.82 -1.94
N SER A 48 1.54 -8.61 -0.63
CA SER A 48 2.52 -9.10 0.36
C SER A 48 2.58 -10.63 0.39
N PRO A 49 3.76 -11.23 0.67
CA PRO A 49 3.92 -12.68 0.82
C PRO A 49 3.11 -13.30 1.97
N PHE A 50 2.54 -12.51 2.88
CA PHE A 50 1.84 -13.06 4.04
C PHE A 50 0.56 -13.80 3.63
N ALA A 51 0.25 -14.92 4.29
CA ALA A 51 -0.87 -15.78 3.89
C ALA A 51 -2.22 -15.04 3.80
N ARG A 52 -2.48 -14.08 4.71
CA ARG A 52 -3.71 -13.27 4.71
C ARG A 52 -3.84 -12.32 3.51
N THR A 53 -2.73 -11.76 3.03
CA THR A 53 -2.71 -10.91 1.84
C THR A 53 -2.79 -11.75 0.58
N ARG A 54 -2.07 -12.88 0.53
CA ARG A 54 -2.19 -13.85 -0.57
C ARG A 54 -3.62 -14.34 -0.73
N HIS A 55 -4.26 -14.82 0.35
CA HIS A 55 -5.64 -15.30 0.30
C HIS A 55 -6.62 -14.20 -0.14
N THR A 56 -6.43 -12.96 0.34
CA THR A 56 -7.26 -11.83 -0.12
C THR A 56 -7.08 -11.59 -1.62
N ALA A 57 -5.84 -11.64 -2.11
CA ALA A 57 -5.51 -11.45 -3.52
C ALA A 57 -6.13 -12.56 -4.40
N GLU A 58 -6.10 -13.83 -3.95
CA GLU A 58 -6.73 -14.98 -4.61
C GLU A 58 -8.25 -14.78 -4.76
N VAL A 59 -8.93 -14.33 -3.71
CA VAL A 59 -10.38 -14.05 -3.73
C VAL A 59 -10.71 -12.94 -4.74
N VAL A 60 -9.91 -11.87 -4.78
CA VAL A 60 -10.11 -10.77 -5.74
C VAL A 60 -9.88 -11.26 -7.17
N ALA A 61 -8.80 -12.01 -7.43
CA ALA A 61 -8.50 -12.54 -8.76
C ALA A 61 -9.63 -13.46 -9.25
N SER A 62 -10.11 -14.37 -8.40
CA SER A 62 -11.25 -15.25 -8.70
C SER A 62 -12.50 -14.44 -9.05
N THR A 63 -12.79 -13.37 -8.31
CA THR A 63 -13.98 -12.55 -8.59
C THR A 63 -13.89 -11.77 -9.90
N LEU A 64 -12.69 -11.34 -10.26
CA LEU A 64 -12.43 -10.64 -11.52
C LEU A 64 -12.27 -11.62 -12.70
N ASN A 65 -12.38 -12.93 -12.47
CA ASN A 65 -12.07 -13.98 -13.44
C ASN A 65 -10.65 -13.85 -14.02
N LEU A 66 -9.69 -13.43 -13.19
CA LEU A 66 -8.28 -13.32 -13.55
C LEU A 66 -7.51 -14.56 -13.06
N PRO A 67 -6.55 -15.08 -13.84
CA PRO A 67 -5.65 -16.12 -13.37
C PRO A 67 -4.78 -15.59 -12.23
N PHE A 68 -4.82 -16.25 -11.08
CA PHE A 68 -3.97 -15.88 -9.94
C PHE A 68 -2.52 -16.27 -10.17
N GLU A 69 -2.29 -17.42 -10.79
CA GLU A 69 -0.97 -17.84 -11.25
C GLU A 69 -0.76 -17.28 -12.67
N GLY A 70 0.00 -16.19 -12.78
CA GLY A 70 0.22 -15.51 -14.06
C GLY A 70 0.86 -14.12 -13.90
N PRO A 71 1.17 -13.43 -15.03
CA PRO A 71 1.87 -12.15 -15.01
C PRO A 71 1.06 -10.99 -14.42
N GLN A 72 -0.25 -11.18 -14.21
CA GLN A 72 -1.13 -10.16 -13.64
C GLN A 72 -1.03 -10.09 -12.11
N CYS A 73 -0.58 -11.14 -11.44
CA CYS A 73 -0.50 -11.20 -9.98
C CYS A 73 0.96 -11.41 -9.55
N LYS A 74 1.48 -10.50 -8.72
CA LYS A 74 2.88 -10.49 -8.32
C LYS A 74 3.02 -10.39 -6.80
N VAL A 75 3.76 -11.32 -6.21
CA VAL A 75 4.18 -11.22 -4.81
C VAL A 75 5.33 -10.21 -4.66
N MET A 76 5.29 -9.38 -3.63
CA MET A 76 6.33 -8.39 -3.33
C MET A 76 6.62 -8.36 -1.82
N GLU A 77 7.85 -8.70 -1.45
CA GLU A 77 8.34 -8.68 -0.06
C GLU A 77 8.18 -7.29 0.59
N ASP A 78 8.44 -6.24 -0.20
CA ASP A 78 8.36 -4.85 0.23
C ASP A 78 6.94 -4.39 0.63
N LEU A 79 5.91 -5.22 0.41
CA LEU A 79 4.54 -4.97 0.83
C LEU A 79 4.18 -5.59 2.18
N ARG A 80 5.08 -6.31 2.85
CA ARG A 80 4.81 -6.95 4.16
C ARG A 80 4.46 -5.95 5.25
N GLU A 81 3.77 -6.43 6.30
CA GLU A 81 3.46 -5.64 7.49
C GLU A 81 4.74 -5.09 8.12
N ARG A 82 4.63 -3.93 8.78
CA ARG A 82 5.75 -3.37 9.54
C ARG A 82 6.19 -4.36 10.62
N TYR A 83 7.48 -4.63 10.67
CA TYR A 83 8.07 -5.44 11.71
C TYR A 83 8.43 -4.54 12.89
N PHE A 84 7.81 -4.77 14.05
CA PHE A 84 8.01 -3.94 15.23
C PHE A 84 9.13 -4.43 16.16
N GLY A 85 9.86 -5.48 15.74
CA GLY A 85 10.90 -6.10 16.56
C GLY A 85 10.37 -7.18 17.49
N PRO A 86 11.27 -7.99 18.08
CA PRO A 86 10.91 -9.17 18.88
C PRO A 86 10.07 -8.83 20.11
N SER A 87 10.31 -7.67 20.73
CA SER A 87 9.59 -7.23 21.94
C SER A 87 8.11 -6.92 21.71
N PHE A 88 7.68 -6.79 20.45
CA PHE A 88 6.29 -6.52 20.06
C PHE A 88 5.65 -7.66 19.27
N GLU A 89 6.40 -8.72 18.93
CA GLU A 89 5.83 -9.86 18.23
C GLU A 89 4.82 -10.62 19.10
N LEU A 90 3.74 -11.07 18.46
CA LEU A 90 2.66 -11.85 19.09
C LEU A 90 1.94 -11.15 20.27
N LEU A 91 2.19 -9.86 20.49
CA LEU A 91 1.50 -9.07 21.50
C LEU A 91 0.13 -8.56 21.01
N SER A 92 -0.71 -8.13 21.97
CA SER A 92 -2.00 -7.51 21.66
C SER A 92 -1.84 -6.24 20.84
N HIS A 93 -2.87 -5.94 20.05
CA HIS A 93 -3.00 -4.68 19.32
C HIS A 93 -3.01 -3.45 20.26
N ASP A 94 -3.25 -3.63 21.56
CA ASP A 94 -3.21 -2.55 22.55
C ASP A 94 -1.80 -1.89 22.65
N LYS A 95 -0.76 -2.60 22.23
CA LYS A 95 0.61 -2.08 22.16
C LYS A 95 0.86 -1.11 21.01
N TYR A 96 -0.06 -1.02 20.03
CA TYR A 96 0.04 -0.03 18.97
C TYR A 96 0.05 1.40 19.50
N THR A 97 -0.59 1.68 20.63
CA THR A 97 -0.59 3.03 21.22
C THR A 97 0.82 3.48 21.61
N GLU A 98 1.64 2.58 22.16
CA GLU A 98 3.03 2.88 22.54
C GLU A 98 3.88 3.15 21.28
N ILE A 99 3.73 2.32 20.25
CA ILE A 99 4.45 2.48 18.98
C ILE A 99 4.05 3.78 18.29
N TRP A 100 2.76 4.10 18.23
CA TRP A 100 2.28 5.32 17.61
C TRP A 100 2.74 6.58 18.33
N ALA A 101 2.87 6.55 19.66
CA ALA A 101 3.43 7.66 20.42
C ALA A 101 4.92 7.87 20.09
N MET A 102 5.67 6.79 19.84
CA MET A 102 7.05 6.89 19.35
C MET A 102 7.10 7.46 17.94
N ASP A 103 6.26 6.95 17.02
CA ASP A 103 6.22 7.39 15.63
C ASP A 103 5.82 8.87 15.48
N GLU A 104 4.91 9.36 16.34
CA GLU A 104 4.48 10.76 16.35
C GLU A 104 5.59 11.71 16.83
N LYS A 105 6.46 11.22 17.73
CA LYS A 105 7.61 11.98 18.22
C LYS A 105 8.73 12.01 17.18
N ASP A 106 9.06 10.86 16.61
CA ASP A 106 10.09 10.73 15.59
C ASP A 106 9.85 9.48 14.69
N PRO A 107 9.44 9.66 13.43
CA PRO A 107 9.18 8.55 12.51
C PRO A 107 10.45 7.86 11.99
N PHE A 108 11.65 8.37 12.30
CA PHE A 108 12.93 7.75 11.97
C PHE A 108 13.43 6.81 13.07
N THR A 109 12.86 6.92 14.28
CA THR A 109 13.22 6.04 15.39
C THR A 109 12.73 4.62 15.12
N ARG A 110 13.64 3.65 15.26
CA ARG A 110 13.32 2.22 15.19
C ARG A 110 12.97 1.70 16.59
N PRO A 111 11.91 0.87 16.74
CA PRO A 111 11.84 -0.02 17.90
C PRO A 111 13.01 -1.01 17.85
N GLU A 112 13.39 -1.57 19.00
CA GLU A 112 14.52 -2.50 19.08
C GLU A 112 14.34 -3.68 18.11
N GLY A 113 15.26 -3.82 17.16
CA GLY A 113 15.23 -4.87 16.14
C GLY A 113 14.14 -4.72 15.07
N GLY A 114 13.28 -3.71 15.14
CA GLY A 114 12.20 -3.47 14.18
C GLY A 114 12.47 -2.34 13.18
N GLU A 115 11.43 -2.00 12.42
CA GLU A 115 11.43 -0.97 11.38
C GLU A 115 10.88 0.36 11.93
N SER A 116 11.48 1.47 11.52
CA SER A 116 10.88 2.80 11.66
C SER A 116 9.79 3.02 10.60
N VAL A 117 9.06 4.13 10.70
CA VAL A 117 8.11 4.52 9.64
C VAL A 117 8.87 4.82 8.34
N ASP A 118 10.06 5.43 8.43
CA ASP A 118 10.91 5.73 7.27
C ASP A 118 11.47 4.47 6.60
N ASP A 119 11.82 3.42 7.36
CA ASP A 119 12.27 2.14 6.78
C ASP A 119 11.18 1.53 5.91
N VAL A 120 9.93 1.53 6.42
CA VAL A 120 8.76 1.05 5.68
C VAL A 120 8.51 1.94 4.46
N ALA A 121 8.58 3.27 4.60
CA ALA A 121 8.45 4.20 3.47
C ALA A 121 9.52 3.94 2.38
N SER A 122 10.75 3.62 2.78
CA SER A 122 11.86 3.32 1.88
C SER A 122 11.58 2.09 1.01
N ARG A 123 11.20 0.96 1.62
CA ARG A 123 10.87 -0.26 0.85
C ARG A 123 9.61 -0.10 0.00
N LEU A 124 8.63 0.66 0.47
CA LEU A 124 7.45 0.99 -0.34
C LEU A 124 7.80 1.86 -1.55
N ALA A 125 8.78 2.76 -1.43
CA ALA A 125 9.30 3.52 -2.56
C ALA A 125 9.93 2.60 -3.61
N SER A 126 10.71 1.61 -3.17
CA SER A 126 11.26 0.56 -4.05
C SER A 126 10.16 -0.24 -4.74
N ALA A 127 9.13 -0.68 -4.00
CA ALA A 127 7.98 -1.37 -4.58
C ALA A 127 7.27 -0.54 -5.65
N MET A 128 7.04 0.75 -5.38
CA MET A 128 6.43 1.68 -6.34
C MET A 128 7.31 1.88 -7.58
N ALA A 129 8.61 2.04 -7.41
CA ALA A 129 9.54 2.16 -8.54
C ALA A 129 9.53 0.90 -9.42
N THR A 130 9.51 -0.29 -8.81
CA THR A 130 9.38 -1.57 -9.53
C THR A 130 8.05 -1.63 -10.29
N MET A 131 6.91 -1.39 -9.63
CA MET A 131 5.59 -1.40 -10.25
C MET A 131 5.49 -0.41 -11.42
N GLU A 132 6.00 0.82 -11.23
CA GLU A 132 6.04 1.82 -12.29
C GLU A 132 6.94 1.39 -13.44
N SER A 133 8.07 0.72 -13.18
CA SER A 133 9.01 0.30 -14.24
C SER A 133 8.49 -0.87 -15.08
N GLU A 134 7.72 -1.77 -14.48
CA GLU A 134 7.22 -2.99 -15.12
C GLU A 134 5.88 -2.80 -15.81
N TYR A 135 5.07 -1.86 -15.34
CA TYR A 135 3.70 -1.65 -15.82
C TYR A 135 3.52 -0.22 -16.32
N GLN A 136 2.71 -0.07 -17.38
CA GLN A 136 2.37 1.23 -17.94
C GLN A 136 0.87 1.27 -18.28
N GLY A 137 0.19 2.36 -17.91
CA GLY A 137 -1.24 2.54 -18.17
C GLY A 137 -2.14 1.53 -17.45
N CYS A 138 -1.59 0.78 -16.49
CA CYS A 138 -2.31 -0.26 -15.77
C CYS A 138 -3.08 0.31 -14.58
N THR A 139 -4.06 -0.46 -14.12
CA THR A 139 -4.67 -0.26 -12.80
C THR A 139 -4.09 -1.30 -11.85
N ILE A 140 -3.33 -0.83 -10.87
CA ILE A 140 -2.57 -1.67 -9.95
C ILE A 140 -3.30 -1.72 -8.61
N LEU A 141 -3.72 -2.91 -8.20
CA LEU A 141 -4.26 -3.20 -6.89
C LEU A 141 -3.14 -3.68 -5.95
N VAL A 142 -2.83 -2.89 -4.94
CA VAL A 142 -1.84 -3.21 -3.91
C VAL A 142 -2.54 -3.84 -2.71
N VAL A 143 -2.33 -5.13 -2.47
CA VAL A 143 -2.91 -5.89 -1.35
C VAL A 143 -1.89 -6.05 -0.23
N SER A 144 -2.09 -5.34 0.87
CA SER A 144 -1.12 -5.26 1.97
C SER A 144 -1.85 -5.11 3.32
N HIS A 145 -1.21 -4.46 4.29
CA HIS A 145 -1.60 -4.42 5.69
C HIS A 145 -1.88 -3.01 6.17
N GLY A 146 -2.19 -2.88 7.47
CA GLY A 146 -2.60 -1.59 8.03
C GLY A 146 -1.53 -0.53 7.90
N ASP A 147 -0.31 -0.83 8.39
CA ASP A 147 0.75 0.19 8.50
C ASP A 147 1.39 0.54 7.15
N PRO A 148 1.83 -0.42 6.31
CA PRO A 148 2.36 -0.14 4.99
C PRO A 148 1.40 0.66 4.11
N LEU A 149 0.10 0.34 4.11
CA LEU A 149 -0.86 1.07 3.28
C LEU A 149 -1.12 2.50 3.78
N ARG A 150 -1.09 2.73 5.09
CA ARG A 150 -1.15 4.08 5.67
C ARG A 150 0.06 4.91 5.25
N ILE A 151 1.25 4.33 5.38
CA ILE A 151 2.52 4.99 5.03
C ILE A 151 2.59 5.26 3.52
N LEU A 152 2.21 4.29 2.68
CA LEU A 152 2.16 4.44 1.22
C LEU A 152 1.25 5.60 0.79
N GLN A 153 0.02 5.65 1.31
CA GLN A 153 -0.91 6.74 1.00
C GLN A 153 -0.37 8.09 1.46
N THR A 154 0.37 8.13 2.57
CA THR A 154 0.95 9.37 3.11
C THR A 154 2.03 9.93 2.19
N ILE A 155 2.98 9.10 1.78
CA ILE A 155 4.06 9.53 0.89
C ILE A 155 3.52 9.88 -0.51
N LEU A 156 2.55 9.12 -1.04
CA LEU A 156 1.97 9.42 -2.36
C LEU A 156 1.13 10.70 -2.34
N ASN A 157 0.34 10.93 -1.28
CA ASN A 157 -0.45 12.16 -1.15
C ASN A 157 0.43 13.40 -0.96
N ALA A 158 1.57 13.27 -0.26
CA ALA A 158 2.53 14.36 -0.15
C ALA A 158 3.26 14.60 -1.48
N ALA A 159 3.69 13.53 -2.16
CA ALA A 159 4.40 13.61 -3.43
C ALA A 159 3.53 14.19 -4.56
N SER A 160 2.22 13.96 -4.54
CA SER A 160 1.28 14.53 -5.51
C SER A 160 1.10 16.04 -5.37
N LYS A 161 1.34 16.58 -4.16
CA LYS A 161 1.25 18.02 -3.86
C LYS A 161 2.54 18.79 -4.16
N GLN A 162 3.65 18.11 -4.40
CA GLN A 162 4.92 18.75 -4.78
C GLN A 162 4.81 19.28 -6.22
N MET A 163 4.74 20.60 -6.38
CA MET A 163 4.61 21.29 -7.68
C MET A 163 5.95 21.53 -8.39
N GLU A 164 7.09 21.22 -7.75
CA GLU A 164 8.41 21.58 -8.28
C GLU A 164 8.76 20.79 -9.58
N PRO A 165 9.08 21.49 -10.69
CA PRO A 165 9.36 20.88 -12.00
C PRO A 165 10.70 20.12 -12.08
N SER A 166 11.57 20.24 -11.10
CA SER A 166 12.97 19.77 -11.19
C SER A 166 13.15 18.26 -10.96
N CYS A 167 12.15 17.58 -10.39
CA CYS A 167 12.14 16.12 -10.20
C CYS A 167 10.92 15.50 -10.88
N ASN A 168 11.11 15.09 -12.14
CA ASN A 168 10.09 14.38 -12.89
C ASN A 168 10.05 12.87 -12.60
N ASP A 169 11.06 12.31 -11.92
CA ASP A 169 11.06 10.90 -11.57
C ASP A 169 10.40 10.64 -10.20
N LEU A 170 9.69 9.51 -10.12
CA LEU A 170 8.96 9.06 -8.94
C LEU A 170 9.84 8.97 -7.69
N ALA A 171 11.06 8.45 -7.84
CA ALA A 171 11.93 8.16 -6.71
C ALA A 171 12.33 9.44 -5.99
N SER A 172 12.71 10.47 -6.74
CA SER A 172 13.07 11.76 -6.17
C SER A 172 11.88 12.45 -5.47
N ARG A 173 10.67 12.35 -6.02
CA ARG A 173 9.45 12.89 -5.39
C ARG A 173 9.12 12.21 -4.07
N ILE A 174 9.21 10.88 -4.03
CA ILE A 174 9.01 10.13 -2.79
C ILE A 174 10.11 10.47 -1.78
N GLN A 175 11.37 10.56 -2.22
CA GLN A 175 12.49 10.91 -1.34
C GLN A 175 12.31 12.30 -0.71
N ALA A 176 11.84 13.29 -1.46
CA ALA A 176 11.63 14.64 -0.97
C ALA A 176 10.55 14.76 0.12
N VAL A 177 9.61 13.81 0.19
CA VAL A 177 8.52 13.82 1.17
C VAL A 177 8.75 12.89 2.37
N ARG A 178 9.85 12.13 2.37
CA ARG A 178 10.29 11.33 3.52
C ARG A 178 10.93 12.20 4.60
N ILE A 179 10.13 13.09 5.17
CA ILE A 179 10.52 14.02 6.23
C ILE A 179 9.62 13.85 7.46
N PRO A 180 10.08 14.24 8.68
CA PRO A 180 9.34 13.93 9.91
C PRO A 180 7.90 14.45 9.91
N SER A 181 7.71 15.68 9.42
CA SER A 181 6.40 16.35 9.39
C SER A 181 5.37 15.67 8.50
N ILE A 182 5.80 14.87 7.52
CA ILE A 182 4.93 14.10 6.63
C ILE A 182 4.72 12.69 7.18
N LEU A 183 5.81 11.96 7.49
CA LEU A 183 5.74 10.56 7.90
C LEU A 183 4.97 10.37 9.22
N SER A 184 5.04 11.33 10.15
CA SER A 184 4.27 11.29 11.41
C SER A 184 2.75 11.35 11.18
N GLN A 185 2.29 11.75 9.99
CA GLN A 185 0.86 11.86 9.67
C GLN A 185 0.24 10.55 9.15
N HIS A 186 0.98 9.45 9.11
CA HIS A 186 0.52 8.20 8.48
C HIS A 186 -0.80 7.67 9.02
N ARG A 187 -1.12 7.97 10.28
CA ARG A 187 -2.39 7.60 10.92
C ARG A 187 -3.63 8.23 10.27
N LYS A 188 -3.50 9.34 9.54
CA LYS A 188 -4.62 10.00 8.84
C LYS A 188 -5.20 9.17 7.69
N PHE A 189 -4.43 8.22 7.17
CA PHE A 189 -4.81 7.39 6.02
C PHE A 189 -5.26 5.98 6.42
N ALA A 190 -5.86 5.84 7.61
CA ALA A 190 -6.33 4.55 8.11
C ALA A 190 -7.30 3.86 7.13
N LEU A 191 -7.18 2.54 7.04
CA LEU A 191 -8.05 1.64 6.29
C LEU A 191 -8.63 0.61 7.26
N LEU A 192 -9.94 0.36 7.16
CA LEU A 192 -10.61 -0.76 7.80
C LEU A 192 -10.15 -2.08 7.17
N THR A 193 -10.29 -3.17 7.90
CA THR A 193 -9.98 -4.51 7.39
C THR A 193 -10.90 -4.84 6.20
N GLY A 194 -10.31 -5.23 5.06
CA GLY A 194 -11.05 -5.46 3.81
C GLY A 194 -11.44 -4.18 3.06
N GLU A 195 -11.06 -2.99 3.53
CA GLU A 195 -11.33 -1.74 2.81
C GLU A 195 -10.40 -1.62 1.59
N ILE A 196 -11.00 -1.25 0.46
CA ILE A 196 -10.32 -0.82 -0.75
C ILE A 196 -10.46 0.70 -0.91
N ARG A 197 -9.45 1.34 -1.47
CA ARG A 197 -9.47 2.78 -1.75
C ARG A 197 -8.61 3.13 -2.96
N ALA A 198 -9.10 4.00 -3.82
CA ALA A 198 -8.29 4.63 -4.87
C ALA A 198 -7.27 5.59 -4.24
N VAL A 199 -6.01 5.48 -4.65
CA VAL A 199 -4.96 6.44 -4.29
C VAL A 199 -5.05 7.63 -5.26
N ARG A 200 -5.24 8.83 -4.71
CA ARG A 200 -5.39 10.09 -5.45
C ARG A 200 -4.21 11.01 -5.26
#